data_AF-A0A7Z9HUR7-F1
#
_entry.id   AF-A0A7Z9HUR7-F1
#
_cell.length_a   1.000
_cell.length_b   1.000
_cell.length_c   1.000
_cell.angle_alpha   90.00
_cell.angle_beta   90.00
_cell.angle_gamma   90.00
#
_symmetry.space_group_name_H-M   'P 1'
#
loop_
_entity.id
_entity.type
_entity.pdbx_description
1 polymer ?
#
loop_
_entity_poly.entity_id
_entity_poly.type
_entity_poly.pdbx_seq_one_letter_code
_entity_poly.pdbx_strand_id
1 'polypeptide(L)'
;MTTTIDSPTECAVTPPRIIGRTARFMTGAAQLWFVYILFTNPGIITAPNAPSNLSYWIPVGLAFALLSWTVNLAFGMKWGKWPSLIAAAVGFAAVGIDIAMYDSFWGVPLAAVVTVVSVYVHGHMGIGHVISGIVATPGCEMKAIP
;
A
#
# COMPACT_ATOMS: atom_id res chain seq x y z
N MET A 1 31.90 39.68 19.11
CA MET A 1 32.22 38.29 18.70
C MET A 1 31.01 37.79 17.94
N THR A 2 31.03 37.98 16.63
CA THR A 2 29.88 37.79 15.73
C THR A 2 29.89 36.34 15.29
N THR A 3 29.01 35.51 15.84
CA THR A 3 28.82 34.14 15.37
C THR A 3 28.07 34.19 14.06
N THR A 4 28.82 34.13 12.95
CA THR A 4 28.31 33.70 11.66
C THR A 4 27.89 32.25 11.81
N ILE A 5 26.60 32.01 12.03
CA ILE A 5 26.02 30.69 11.80
C ILE A 5 26.04 30.53 10.28
N ASP A 6 27.00 29.76 9.78
CA ASP A 6 27.00 29.24 8.42
C ASP A 6 25.61 28.68 8.12
N SER A 7 24.98 29.18 7.05
CA SER A 7 23.80 28.54 6.51
C SER A 7 24.14 27.07 6.28
N PRO A 8 23.41 26.09 6.84
CA PRO A 8 23.64 24.71 6.50
C PRO A 8 23.32 24.58 5.01
N THR A 9 24.41 24.46 4.25
CA THR A 9 24.49 24.01 2.86
C THR A 9 23.24 23.25 2.48
N GLU A 10 22.51 23.87 1.56
CA GLU A 10 21.47 23.29 0.73
C GLU A 10 21.77 21.81 0.51
N CYS A 11 20.78 20.96 0.78
CA CYS A 11 20.86 19.54 0.49
C CYS A 11 21.32 19.36 -0.98
N ALA A 12 22.62 19.16 -1.19
CA ALA A 12 23.19 18.73 -2.46
C ALA A 12 22.84 17.25 -2.62
N VAL A 13 21.55 17.00 -2.82
CA VAL A 13 21.03 15.66 -2.96
C VAL A 13 21.50 15.16 -4.31
N THR A 14 22.53 14.32 -4.30
CA THR A 14 22.91 13.59 -5.49
C THR A 14 21.67 12.85 -6.01
N PRO A 15 21.30 13.03 -7.29
CA PRO A 15 20.18 12.33 -7.89
C PRO A 15 20.30 10.83 -7.60
N PRO A 16 19.20 10.13 -7.33
CA PRO A 16 19.26 8.71 -7.02
C PRO A 16 19.96 7.98 -8.16
N ARG A 17 20.97 7.16 -7.82
CA ARG A 17 21.69 6.34 -8.80
C ARG A 17 20.68 5.47 -9.56
N ILE A 18 21.01 5.12 -10.80
CA ILE A 18 20.17 4.31 -11.70
C ILE A 18 19.57 3.09 -10.97
N ILE A 19 20.35 2.44 -10.10
CA ILE A 19 19.90 1.29 -9.30
C ILE A 19 18.66 1.61 -8.44
N GLY A 20 18.66 2.74 -7.72
CA GLY A 20 17.54 3.14 -6.87
C GLY A 20 16.29 3.51 -7.69
N ARG A 21 16.50 4.12 -8.85
CA ARG A 21 15.44 4.47 -9.81
C ARG A 21 14.76 3.22 -10.37
N THR A 22 15.55 2.24 -10.80
CA THR A 22 15.06 0.96 -11.32
C THR A 22 14.36 0.16 -10.24
N ALA A 23 14.90 0.10 -9.01
CA ALA A 23 14.26 -0.63 -7.91
C ALA A 23 12.85 -0.10 -7.59
N ARG A 24 12.68 1.23 -7.54
CA ARG A 24 11.36 1.86 -7.34
C ARG A 24 10.42 1.54 -8.49
N PHE A 25 10.87 1.69 -9.73
CA PHE A 25 10.05 1.37 -10.89
C PHE A 25 9.60 -0.10 -10.90
N MET A 26 10.51 -1.04 -10.66
CA MET A 26 10.21 -2.47 -10.63
C MET A 26 9.25 -2.82 -9.48
N THR A 27 9.44 -2.20 -8.31
CA THR A 27 8.54 -2.41 -7.15
C THR A 27 7.14 -1.88 -7.46
N GLY A 28 7.04 -0.69 -8.06
CA GLY A 28 5.76 -0.12 -8.47
C GLY A 28 5.06 -0.94 -9.56
N ALA A 29 5.82 -1.39 -10.56
CA ALA A 29 5.31 -2.26 -11.61
C ALA A 29 4.80 -3.60 -11.06
N ALA A 30 5.52 -4.21 -10.11
CA ALA A 30 5.08 -5.44 -9.46
C ALA A 30 3.78 -5.25 -8.65
N GLN A 31 3.63 -4.12 -7.96
CA GLN A 31 2.40 -3.78 -7.23
C GLN A 31 1.22 -3.58 -8.19
N LEU A 32 1.43 -2.85 -9.30
CA LEU A 32 0.39 -2.65 -10.32
C LEU A 32 0.05 -3.94 -11.06
N TRP A 33 1.02 -4.82 -11.29
CA TRP A 33 0.79 -6.14 -11.84
C TRP A 33 -0.13 -6.97 -10.94
N PHE A 34 0.06 -6.93 -9.62
CA PHE A 34 -0.85 -7.58 -8.68
C PHE A 34 -2.27 -7.02 -8.76
N VAL A 35 -2.43 -5.69 -8.84
CA VAL A 35 -3.73 -5.05 -9.04
C VAL A 35 -4.38 -5.51 -10.35
N TYR A 36 -3.61 -5.60 -11.44
CA TYR A 36 -4.07 -6.11 -12.72
C TYR A 36 -4.59 -7.56 -12.62
N ILE A 37 -3.90 -8.43 -11.86
CA ILE A 37 -4.36 -9.80 -11.59
C ILE A 37 -5.72 -9.79 -10.89
N LEU A 38 -5.93 -8.91 -9.89
CA LEU A 38 -7.21 -8.82 -9.18
C LEU A 38 -8.36 -8.41 -10.12
N PHE A 39 -8.12 -7.46 -11.03
CA PHE A 39 -9.15 -7.02 -11.99
C PHE A 39 -9.44 -8.05 -13.09
N THR A 40 -8.43 -8.79 -13.54
CA THR A 40 -8.59 -9.82 -14.58
C THR A 40 -9.14 -11.14 -14.05
N ASN A 41 -9.09 -11.36 -12.74
CA ASN A 41 -9.62 -12.55 -12.07
C ASN A 41 -10.73 -12.19 -11.08
N PRO A 42 -11.88 -11.64 -11.54
CA PRO A 42 -12.98 -11.26 -10.65
C PRO A 42 -13.56 -12.46 -9.89
N GLY A 43 -13.35 -13.68 -10.39
CA GLY A 43 -13.73 -14.92 -9.73
C GLY A 43 -13.13 -15.10 -8.34
N ILE A 44 -12.06 -14.38 -7.98
CA ILE A 44 -11.49 -14.37 -6.62
C ILE A 44 -12.52 -13.84 -5.59
N ILE A 45 -13.40 -12.93 -5.99
CA ILE A 45 -14.42 -12.33 -5.12
C ILE A 45 -15.62 -13.28 -4.96
N THR A 46 -15.99 -13.98 -6.03
CA THR A 46 -17.17 -14.86 -6.05
C THR A 46 -16.85 -16.32 -5.75
N ALA A 47 -15.58 -16.66 -5.52
CA ALA A 47 -15.18 -18.02 -5.23
C ALA A 47 -15.75 -18.49 -3.88
N PRO A 48 -16.27 -19.72 -3.80
CA PRO A 48 -16.84 -20.26 -2.56
C PRO A 48 -15.79 -20.54 -1.49
N ASN A 49 -14.51 -20.61 -1.86
CA ASN A 49 -13.40 -20.90 -0.97
C ASN A 49 -12.32 -19.84 -1.10
N ALA A 50 -11.61 -19.61 0.01
CA ALA A 50 -10.47 -18.70 0.04
C ALA A 50 -9.34 -19.23 -0.88
N PRO A 51 -8.60 -18.34 -1.57
CA PRO A 51 -7.44 -18.77 -2.35
C PRO A 51 -6.43 -19.53 -1.48
N SER A 52 -5.95 -20.69 -1.92
CA SER A 52 -4.94 -21.46 -1.16
C SER A 52 -3.50 -21.02 -1.45
N ASN A 53 -3.32 -20.19 -2.49
CA ASN A 53 -2.00 -19.80 -2.96
C ASN A 53 -1.37 -18.76 -2.05
N LEU A 54 -0.19 -19.08 -1.50
CA LEU A 54 0.57 -18.16 -0.66
C LEU A 54 0.96 -16.86 -1.40
N SER A 55 1.16 -16.94 -2.71
CA SER A 55 1.45 -15.79 -3.58
C SER A 55 0.34 -14.73 -3.60
N TYR A 56 -0.90 -15.11 -3.29
CA TYR A 56 -2.01 -14.17 -3.11
C TYR A 56 -1.99 -13.54 -1.72
N TRP A 57 -1.72 -14.34 -0.69
CA TRP A 57 -1.78 -13.87 0.70
C TRP A 57 -0.62 -12.98 1.12
N ILE A 58 0.58 -13.17 0.56
CA ILE A 58 1.74 -12.31 0.84
C ILE A 58 1.44 -10.83 0.51
N PRO A 59 1.04 -10.47 -0.73
CA PRO A 59 0.71 -9.08 -1.05
C PRO A 59 -0.54 -8.59 -0.33
N VAL A 60 -1.54 -9.44 -0.07
CA VAL A 60 -2.71 -9.05 0.75
C VAL A 60 -2.28 -8.66 2.17
N GLY A 61 -1.50 -9.51 2.85
CA GLY A 61 -0.98 -9.21 4.19
C GLY A 61 -0.15 -7.94 4.21
N LEU A 62 0.67 -7.72 3.17
CA LEU A 62 1.43 -6.49 3.01
C LEU A 62 0.52 -5.26 2.83
N ALA A 63 -0.59 -5.38 2.09
CA ALA A 63 -1.56 -4.30 1.93
C ALA A 63 -2.17 -3.89 3.27
N PHE A 64 -2.62 -4.85 4.08
CA PHE A 64 -3.19 -4.57 5.40
C PHE A 64 -2.15 -3.96 6.36
N ALA A 65 -0.90 -4.44 6.32
CA ALA A 65 0.19 -3.88 7.14
C ALA A 65 0.52 -2.43 6.76
N LEU A 66 0.48 -2.10 5.46
CA LEU A 66 0.80 -0.77 4.94
C LEU A 66 -0.42 0.17 4.87
N LEU A 67 -1.63 -0.29 5.18
CA LEU A 67 -2.86 0.48 5.00
C LEU A 67 -2.84 1.79 5.77
N SER A 68 -2.55 1.74 7.07
CA SER A 68 -2.46 2.94 7.93
C SER A 68 -1.44 3.95 7.38
N TRP A 69 -0.27 3.47 6.97
CA TRP A 69 0.77 4.32 6.39
C TRP A 69 0.30 4.96 5.07
N THR A 70 -0.33 4.17 4.20
CA THR A 70 -0.80 4.62 2.88
C THR A 70 -1.92 5.65 3.00
N VAL A 71 -2.87 5.42 3.90
CA VAL A 71 -3.97 6.38 4.16
C VAL A 71 -3.43 7.67 4.76
N ASN A 72 -2.53 7.60 5.74
CA ASN A 72 -1.91 8.79 6.33
C ASN A 72 -1.15 9.62 5.28
N LEU A 73 -0.43 8.95 4.39
CA LEU A 73 0.30 9.61 3.31
C LEU A 73 -0.64 10.23 2.27
N ALA A 74 -1.69 9.51 1.87
CA ALA A 74 -2.64 9.95 0.85
C ALA A 74 -3.42 11.21 1.27
N PHE A 75 -3.84 11.27 2.54
CA PHE A 75 -4.61 12.39 3.07
C PHE A 75 -3.76 13.47 3.74
N GLY A 76 -2.43 13.28 3.84
CA GLY A 76 -1.53 14.22 4.52
C GLY A 76 -1.82 14.40 6.03
N MET A 77 -2.59 13.50 6.63
CA MET A 77 -3.04 13.58 8.01
C MET A 77 -2.44 12.47 8.87
N LYS A 78 -2.16 12.76 10.15
CA LYS A 78 -1.60 11.79 11.11
C LYS A 78 -2.71 11.04 11.84
N TRP A 79 -3.39 10.13 11.17
CA TRP A 79 -4.46 9.31 11.79
C TRP A 79 -3.89 8.15 12.61
N GLY A 80 -2.57 7.99 12.71
CA GLY A 80 -1.95 6.89 13.44
C GLY A 80 -2.45 5.54 12.93
N LYS A 81 -2.85 4.64 13.85
CA LYS A 81 -3.33 3.28 13.53
C LYS A 81 -4.84 3.18 13.24
N TRP A 82 -5.58 4.29 13.26
CA TRP A 82 -7.03 4.29 13.04
C TRP A 82 -7.47 3.63 11.74
N PRO A 83 -6.83 3.87 10.57
CA PRO A 83 -7.28 3.24 9.32
C PRO A 83 -7.19 1.71 9.35
N SER A 84 -6.13 1.17 9.97
CA SER A 84 -5.99 -0.29 10.12
C SER A 84 -7.02 -0.86 11.08
N LEU A 85 -7.39 -0.13 12.15
CA LEU A 85 -8.45 -0.56 13.07
C LEU A 85 -9.82 -0.57 12.40
N ILE A 86 -10.13 0.46 11.60
CA ILE A 86 -11.38 0.53 10.84
C ILE A 86 -11.45 -0.62 9.84
N ALA A 87 -10.37 -0.86 9.09
CA ALA A 87 -10.32 -1.98 8.15
C ALA A 87 -10.45 -3.34 8.84
N ALA A 88 -9.84 -3.52 10.02
CA ALA A 88 -10.02 -4.73 10.81
C ALA A 88 -11.47 -4.88 11.27
N ALA A 89 -12.10 -3.82 11.78
CA ALA A 89 -13.50 -3.83 12.19
C ALA A 89 -14.45 -4.15 11.02
N VAL A 90 -14.22 -3.57 9.84
CA VAL A 90 -14.97 -3.88 8.61
C VAL A 90 -14.74 -5.33 8.18
N GLY A 91 -13.51 -5.84 8.29
CA GLY A 91 -13.20 -7.24 8.01
C GLY A 91 -13.94 -8.20 8.95
N PHE A 92 -13.94 -7.94 10.26
CA PHE A 92 -14.71 -8.75 11.22
C PHE A 92 -16.21 -8.68 10.98
N ALA A 93 -16.74 -7.50 10.64
CA ALA A 93 -18.15 -7.36 10.27
C ALA A 93 -18.47 -8.19 9.01
N ALA A 94 -17.59 -8.17 8.00
CA ALA A 94 -17.75 -8.97 6.79
C ALA A 94 -17.72 -10.47 7.07
N VAL A 95 -16.82 -10.95 7.95
CA VAL A 95 -16.82 -12.35 8.41
C VAL A 95 -18.15 -12.71 9.07
N GLY A 96 -18.69 -11.82 9.93
CA GLY A 96 -19.98 -12.06 10.58
C GLY A 96 -21.13 -12.18 9.58
N ILE A 97 -21.13 -11.35 8.54
CA ILE A 97 -22.10 -11.43 7.44
C ILE A 97 -21.93 -12.74 6.66
N ASP A 98 -20.69 -13.14 6.38
CA ASP A 98 -20.39 -14.34 5.62
C ASP A 98 -20.86 -15.62 6.31
N ILE A 99 -20.62 -15.72 7.62
CA ILE A 99 -21.12 -16.82 8.43
C ILE A 99 -22.66 -16.82 8.46
N ALA A 100 -23.28 -15.65 8.63
CA ALA A 100 -24.74 -15.55 8.74
C ALA A 100 -25.48 -15.84 7.42
N MET A 101 -24.89 -15.52 6.26
CA MET A 101 -25.54 -15.63 4.96
C MET A 101 -25.11 -16.86 4.15
N TYR A 102 -23.85 -17.29 4.28
CA TYR A 102 -23.24 -18.30 3.42
C TYR A 102 -22.70 -19.52 4.18
N ASP A 103 -22.81 -19.55 5.51
CA ASP A 103 -22.27 -20.61 6.38
C ASP A 103 -20.78 -20.89 6.13
N SER A 104 -20.03 -19.84 5.75
CA SER A 104 -18.62 -19.91 5.38
C SER A 104 -17.85 -18.74 6.00
N PHE A 105 -16.58 -18.97 6.34
CA PHE A 105 -15.65 -17.91 6.77
C PHE A 105 -15.12 -17.07 5.61
N TRP A 106 -15.38 -17.50 4.37
CA TRP A 106 -14.96 -16.81 3.15
C TRP A 106 -16.15 -16.68 2.21
N GLY A 107 -16.75 -15.50 2.19
CA GLY A 107 -17.83 -15.12 1.27
C GLY A 107 -17.49 -13.87 0.48
N VAL A 108 -18.47 -13.46 -0.33
CA VAL A 108 -18.36 -12.29 -1.21
C VAL A 108 -18.05 -11.00 -0.42
N PRO A 109 -18.75 -10.70 0.70
CA PRO A 109 -18.41 -9.56 1.56
C PRO A 109 -16.94 -9.49 1.98
N LEU A 110 -16.38 -10.56 2.57
CA LEU A 110 -14.98 -10.52 3.02
C LEU A 110 -14.00 -10.43 1.86
N ALA A 111 -14.23 -11.20 0.80
CA ALA A 111 -13.39 -11.18 -0.38
C ALA A 111 -13.38 -9.80 -1.07
N ALA A 112 -14.54 -9.11 -1.07
CA ALA A 112 -14.65 -7.74 -1.56
C ALA A 112 -13.84 -6.76 -0.70
N VAL A 113 -13.94 -6.83 0.63
CA VAL A 113 -13.13 -5.98 1.55
C VAL A 113 -11.64 -6.19 1.31
N VAL A 114 -11.19 -7.45 1.28
CA VAL A 114 -9.78 -7.79 1.03
C VAL A 114 -9.31 -7.24 -0.31
N THR A 115 -10.12 -7.40 -1.35
CA THR A 115 -9.80 -6.91 -2.69
C THR A 115 -9.73 -5.40 -2.75
N VAL A 116 -10.71 -4.68 -2.18
CA VAL A 116 -10.74 -3.21 -2.15
C VAL A 116 -9.52 -2.65 -1.41
N VAL A 117 -9.21 -3.19 -0.22
CA VAL A 117 -8.03 -2.78 0.55
C VAL A 117 -6.75 -3.03 -0.25
N SER A 118 -6.63 -4.19 -0.88
CA SER A 118 -5.46 -4.55 -1.68
C SER A 118 -5.29 -3.65 -2.90
N VAL A 119 -6.37 -3.39 -3.64
CA VAL A 119 -6.37 -2.50 -4.81
C VAL A 119 -6.04 -1.08 -4.40
N TYR A 120 -6.61 -0.59 -3.30
CA TYR A 120 -6.31 0.76 -2.79
C TYR A 120 -4.84 0.92 -2.43
N VAL A 121 -4.29 0.02 -1.60
CA VAL A 121 -2.92 0.14 -1.11
C VAL A 121 -1.91 -0.07 -2.24
N HIS A 122 -2.01 -1.18 -2.98
CA HIS A 122 -1.05 -1.48 -4.06
C HIS A 122 -1.24 -0.58 -5.27
N GLY A 123 -2.45 -0.13 -5.57
CA GLY A 123 -2.70 0.84 -6.63
C GLY A 123 -2.05 2.18 -6.31
N HIS A 124 -2.33 2.73 -5.13
CA HIS A 124 -1.79 4.02 -4.72
C HIS A 124 -0.25 3.98 -4.60
N MET A 125 0.29 2.95 -3.94
CA MET A 125 1.73 2.75 -3.81
C MET A 125 2.40 2.47 -5.15
N GLY A 126 1.80 1.63 -5.98
CA GLY A 126 2.33 1.23 -7.27
C GLY A 126 2.48 2.41 -8.21
N ILE A 127 1.44 3.25 -8.31
CA ILE A 127 1.48 4.49 -9.09
C ILE A 127 2.59 5.42 -8.56
N GLY A 128 2.66 5.64 -7.24
CA GLY A 128 3.69 6.49 -6.64
C GLY A 128 5.13 6.01 -6.90
N HIS A 129 5.36 4.69 -6.81
CA HIS A 129 6.65 4.08 -7.09
C HIS A 129 7.05 4.14 -8.57
N VAL A 130 6.10 3.93 -9.49
CA VAL A 130 6.34 4.10 -10.93
C VAL A 130 6.69 5.54 -11.25
N ILE A 131 5.90 6.52 -10.75
CA ILE A 131 6.15 7.94 -11.00
C ILE A 131 7.50 8.36 -10.41
N SER A 132 7.82 7.97 -9.18
CA SER A 132 9.12 8.28 -8.56
C SER A 132 10.30 7.64 -9.31
N GLY A 133 10.10 6.44 -9.85
CA GLY A 133 11.03 5.78 -10.77
C GLY A 133 11.20 6.55 -12.08
N ILE A 134 10.15 7.16 -12.64
CA ILE A 134 10.25 7.93 -13.89
C ILE A 134 10.90 9.31 -13.64
N VAL A 135 10.47 10.03 -12.61
CA VAL A 135 10.91 11.40 -12.32
C VAL A 135 12.29 11.44 -11.63
N ALA A 136 12.81 10.29 -11.19
CA ALA A 136 14.06 10.19 -10.46
C ALA A 136 14.07 11.07 -9.20
N THR A 137 12.94 11.13 -8.48
CA THR A 137 12.82 11.99 -7.30
C THR A 137 13.85 11.62 -6.23
N PRO A 138 14.68 12.57 -5.76
CA PRO A 138 15.62 12.32 -4.68
C PRO A 138 14.90 11.94 -3.37
N GLY A 139 15.48 11.01 -2.60
CA GLY A 139 14.89 10.53 -1.35
C GLY A 139 15.16 11.39 -0.10
N CYS A 140 15.72 12.59 -0.26
CA CYS A 140 16.24 13.39 0.86
C CYS A 140 15.20 14.21 1.62
N GLU A 141 13.98 14.34 1.11
CA GLU A 141 12.86 15.01 1.81
C GLU A 141 12.47 14.29 3.12
N MET A 142 12.89 13.02 3.33
CA MET A 142 12.57 12.24 4.54
C MET A 142 13.60 12.39 5.68
N LYS A 143 14.66 13.20 5.53
CA LYS A 143 15.64 13.48 6.59
C LYS A 143 15.50 14.87 7.23
N ALA A 144 14.31 15.46 7.14
CA ALA A 144 13.95 16.70 7.82
C ALA A 144 12.70 16.52 8.69
N ILE A 145 12.69 15.48 9.53
CA ILE A 145 11.84 15.46 10.71
C ILE A 145 12.77 15.21 11.90
N PRO A 146 12.87 16.15 12.86
CA PRO A 146 13.72 16.02 14.04
C PRO A 146 13.31 14.85 14.94
#